data_AF-A0A1M4PT83-F1
#
_entry.id   AF-A0A1M4PT83-F1
#
_cell.length_a   1.000
_cell.length_b   1.000
_cell.length_c   1.000
_cell.angle_alpha   90.00
_cell.angle_beta   90.00
_cell.angle_gamma   90.00
#
_symmetry.space_group_name_H-M   'P 1'
#
loop_
_entity.id
_entity.type
_entity.pdbx_description
1 polymer ?
#
loop_
_entity_poly.entity_id
_entity_poly.type
_entity_poly.pdbx_seq_one_letter_code
_entity_poly.pdbx_strand_id
1 'polypeptide(L)'
;MTTMKASKHEMLKAQWQELIKEQGQSGLSIRQWCRRNNKSHGKFYYWQRIVRGEALIKAGTLALSGQTQFVEVKQSIAEIKPNNQGTCAILRSNGNKIEILNGAIQIL
;
A
#
# COMPACT_ATOMS: atom_id res chain seq x y z
N MET A 1 -12.86 29.72 -21.57
CA MET A 1 -11.94 30.67 -20.91
C MET A 1 -11.46 30.04 -19.60
N THR A 2 -10.26 29.46 -19.57
CA THR A 2 -9.65 28.92 -18.35
C THR A 2 -9.25 30.07 -17.44
N THR A 3 -9.82 30.14 -16.24
CA THR A 3 -9.56 31.23 -15.30
C THR A 3 -8.10 31.17 -14.82
N MET A 4 -7.41 32.32 -14.71
CA MET A 4 -6.00 32.45 -14.29
C MET A 4 -5.61 31.62 -13.05
N LYS A 5 -6.57 31.35 -12.14
CA LYS A 5 -6.41 30.52 -10.94
C LYS A 5 -6.11 29.05 -11.27
N ALA A 6 -6.76 28.48 -12.29
CA ALA A 6 -6.53 27.11 -12.73
C ALA A 6 -5.11 26.94 -13.29
N SER A 7 -4.64 27.93 -14.07
CA SER A 7 -3.28 27.94 -14.62
C SER A 7 -2.21 27.99 -13.52
N LYS A 8 -2.43 28.79 -12.47
CA LYS A 8 -1.51 28.86 -11.32
C LYS A 8 -1.46 27.55 -10.53
N HIS A 9 -2.60 26.88 -10.37
CA HIS A 9 -2.67 25.60 -9.69
C HIS A 9 -1.85 24.53 -10.43
N GLU A 10 -2.02 24.41 -11.75
CA GLU A 10 -1.28 23.44 -12.56
C GLU A 10 0.23 23.72 -12.59
N MET A 11 0.62 24.99 -12.68
CA MET A 11 2.04 25.37 -12.63
C MET A 11 2.68 25.02 -11.28
N LEU A 12 2.00 25.33 -10.16
CA LEU A 12 2.47 24.94 -8.83
C LEU A 12 2.53 23.41 -8.69
N LYS A 13 1.56 22.71 -9.24
CA LYS A 13 1.52 21.26 -9.21
C LYS A 13 2.73 20.64 -9.91
N ALA A 14 3.07 21.13 -11.10
CA ALA A 14 4.26 20.69 -11.83
C ALA A 14 5.55 20.90 -11.00
N GLN A 15 5.70 22.06 -10.36
CA GLN A 15 6.83 22.33 -9.45
C GLN A 15 6.88 21.33 -8.28
N TRP A 16 5.73 21.04 -7.67
CA TRP A 16 5.69 20.09 -6.56
C TRP A 16 5.93 18.64 -6.99
N GLN A 17 5.60 18.27 -8.23
CA GLN A 17 5.95 16.95 -8.78
C GLN A 17 7.46 16.75 -8.83
N GLU A 18 8.21 17.76 -9.27
CA GLU A 18 9.68 17.73 -9.30
C GLU A 18 10.26 17.60 -7.89
N LEU A 19 9.79 18.44 -6.94
CA LEU A 19 10.23 18.40 -5.54
C LEU A 19 9.95 17.04 -4.86
N ILE A 20 8.81 16.42 -5.16
CA ILE A 20 8.48 15.08 -4.63
C ILE A 20 9.41 14.03 -5.22
N LYS A 21 9.76 14.14 -6.51
CA LYS A 21 10.71 13.23 -7.16
C LYS A 21 12.11 13.38 -6.56
N GLU A 22 12.59 14.61 -6.38
CA GLU A 22 13.86 14.90 -5.70
C GLU A 22 13.88 14.34 -4.28
N GLN A 23 12.79 14.52 -3.52
CA GLN A 23 12.68 13.93 -2.18
C GLN A 23 12.78 12.41 -2.23
N GLY A 24 12.09 11.74 -3.17
CA GLY A 24 12.17 10.29 -3.35
C GLY A 24 13.56 9.80 -3.71
N GLN A 25 14.29 10.55 -4.55
CA GLN A 25 15.67 10.22 -4.94
C GLN A 25 16.69 10.50 -3.82
N SER A 26 16.39 11.41 -2.90
CA SER A 26 17.31 11.78 -1.82
C SER A 26 17.55 10.68 -0.77
N GLY A 27 16.67 9.68 -0.69
CA GLY A 27 16.69 8.65 0.36
C GLY A 27 16.39 9.17 1.78
N LEU A 28 16.13 10.48 1.94
CA LEU A 28 15.77 11.08 3.22
C LEU A 28 14.28 10.92 3.52
N SER A 29 13.93 10.87 4.82
CA SER A 29 12.53 11.03 5.20
C SER A 29 11.99 12.39 4.76
N ILE A 30 10.68 12.47 4.46
CA ILE A 30 10.00 13.70 4.06
C ILE A 30 10.29 14.85 5.05
N ARG A 31 10.27 14.55 6.35
CA ARG A 31 10.52 15.56 7.40
C ARG A 31 11.93 16.13 7.34
N GLN A 32 12.94 15.28 7.16
CA GLN A 32 14.34 15.69 7.03
C GLN A 32 14.57 16.47 5.73
N TRP A 33 14.04 15.99 4.61
CA TRP A 33 14.17 16.66 3.32
C TRP A 33 13.51 18.04 3.35
N CYS A 34 12.31 18.16 3.90
CA CYS A 34 11.62 19.45 4.04
C CYS A 34 12.41 20.42 4.94
N ARG A 35 12.99 19.94 6.05
CA ARG A 35 13.83 20.77 6.93
C ARG A 35 15.07 21.29 6.20
N ARG A 36 15.75 20.45 5.41
CA ARG A 36 16.94 20.84 4.64
C ARG A 36 16.63 21.83 3.52
N ASN A 37 15.49 21.65 2.84
CA ASN A 37 15.10 22.46 1.69
C ASN A 37 14.18 23.65 2.04
N ASN A 38 14.06 23.95 3.34
CA ASN A 38 13.18 25.00 3.87
C ASN A 38 11.74 24.93 3.31
N LYS A 39 11.19 23.70 3.21
CA LYS A 39 9.82 23.45 2.75
C LYS A 39 8.90 23.18 3.93
N SER A 40 7.66 23.64 3.82
CA SER A 40 6.60 23.34 4.79
C SER A 40 6.15 21.89 4.66
N HIS A 41 6.15 21.15 5.79
CA HIS A 41 5.63 19.78 5.84
C HIS A 41 4.17 19.72 5.39
N GLY A 42 3.33 20.65 5.86
CA GLY A 42 1.90 20.66 5.51
C GLY A 42 1.67 20.85 4.01
N LYS A 43 2.40 21.79 3.37
CA LYS A 43 2.34 21.98 1.91
C LYS A 43 2.83 20.74 1.17
N PHE A 44 3.91 20.11 1.65
CA PHE A 44 4.44 18.89 1.05
C PHE A 44 3.39 17.77 1.06
N TYR A 45 2.80 17.45 2.21
CA TYR A 45 1.80 16.39 2.31
C TYR A 45 0.56 16.69 1.48
N TYR A 46 0.12 17.95 1.46
CA TYR A 46 -0.99 18.37 0.62
C TYR A 46 -0.72 18.07 -0.86
N TRP A 47 0.41 18.56 -1.40
CA TRP A 47 0.74 18.37 -2.80
C TRP A 47 1.08 16.92 -3.14
N GLN A 48 1.71 16.19 -2.23
CA GLN A 48 1.96 14.76 -2.39
C GLN A 48 0.66 13.97 -2.54
N ARG A 49 -0.37 14.32 -1.77
CA ARG A 49 -1.69 13.70 -1.90
C ARG A 49 -2.32 13.98 -3.26
N ILE A 50 -2.29 15.24 -3.71
CA ILE A 50 -2.83 15.64 -5.02
C ILE A 50 -2.11 14.89 -6.16
N VAL A 51 -0.79 14.88 -6.16
CA VAL A 51 0.02 14.22 -7.21
C VAL A 51 -0.21 12.71 -7.24
N ARG A 52 -0.26 12.06 -6.07
CA ARG A 52 -0.52 10.61 -5.98
C ARG A 52 -1.93 10.25 -6.43
N GLY A 53 -2.93 11.05 -6.04
CA GLY A 53 -4.32 10.83 -6.43
C GLY A 53 -4.46 10.77 -7.96
N GLU A 54 -3.86 11.71 -8.67
CA GLU A 54 -3.92 11.72 -10.14
C GLU A 54 -3.15 10.57 -10.79
N ALA A 55 -1.98 10.22 -10.27
CA ALA A 55 -1.22 9.09 -10.79
C ALA A 55 -2.03 7.78 -10.68
N LEU A 56 -2.71 7.59 -9.56
CA LEU A 56 -3.55 6.43 -9.31
C LEU A 56 -4.84 6.42 -10.15
N ILE A 57 -5.44 7.58 -10.42
CA ILE A 57 -6.57 7.72 -11.36
C ILE A 57 -6.11 7.35 -12.78
N LYS A 58 -4.97 7.89 -13.23
CA LYS A 58 -4.38 7.55 -14.54
C LYS A 58 -4.05 6.07 -14.67
N ALA A 59 -3.59 5.44 -13.59
CA ALA A 59 -3.29 4.01 -13.55
C ALA A 59 -4.55 3.13 -13.42
N GLY A 60 -5.75 3.71 -13.34
CA GLY A 60 -7.02 2.96 -13.20
C GLY A 60 -7.18 2.28 -11.82
N THR A 61 -6.32 2.59 -10.86
CA THR A 61 -6.26 1.95 -9.53
C THR A 61 -7.04 2.67 -8.44
N LEU A 62 -7.40 3.95 -8.64
CA LEU A 62 -8.38 4.62 -7.79
C LEU A 62 -9.70 4.69 -8.55
N ALA A 63 -10.73 4.04 -8.01
CA ALA A 63 -12.10 4.35 -8.39
C ALA A 63 -12.31 5.86 -8.17
N LEU A 64 -12.90 6.54 -9.16
CA LEU A 64 -13.19 7.98 -9.19
C LEU A 64 -14.01 8.50 -7.98
N SER A 65 -14.43 7.60 -7.07
CA SER A 65 -15.23 7.85 -5.88
C SER A 65 -14.43 8.37 -4.67
N GLY A 66 -13.09 8.21 -4.65
CA GLY A 66 -12.29 8.60 -3.48
C GLY A 66 -12.49 7.73 -2.23
N GLN A 67 -13.17 6.59 -2.38
CA GLN A 67 -13.33 5.57 -1.35
C GLN A 67 -12.26 4.50 -1.48
N THR A 68 -11.70 4.07 -0.35
CA THR A 68 -10.83 2.91 -0.26
C THR A 68 -11.62 1.65 -0.61
N GLN A 69 -11.24 0.95 -1.68
CA GLN A 69 -11.83 -0.32 -2.07
C GLN A 69 -10.89 -1.47 -1.70
N PHE A 70 -11.46 -2.56 -1.18
CA PHE A 70 -10.74 -3.81 -0.99
C PHE A 70 -10.77 -4.60 -2.30
N VAL A 71 -9.62 -5.11 -2.73
CA VAL A 71 -9.51 -6.06 -3.83
C VAL A 71 -9.21 -7.43 -3.26
N GLU A 72 -9.89 -8.45 -3.80
CA GLU A 72 -9.61 -9.83 -3.45
C GLU A 72 -8.22 -10.22 -3.99
N VAL A 73 -7.28 -10.47 -3.08
CA VAL A 73 -5.98 -11.01 -3.44
C VAL A 73 -6.16 -12.52 -3.57
N LYS A 74 -6.04 -13.05 -4.80
CA LYS A 74 -5.96 -14.50 -5.00
C LYS A 74 -4.73 -15.00 -4.25
N GLN A 75 -4.97 -15.68 -3.14
CA GLN A 75 -3.91 -16.31 -2.37
C GLN A 75 -3.24 -17.31 -3.32
N SER A 76 -1.95 -17.12 -3.61
CA SER A 76 -1.18 -18.19 -4.23
C SER A 76 -1.14 -19.29 -3.18
N ILE A 77 -1.98 -20.31 -3.36
CA ILE A 77 -1.88 -21.55 -2.61
C ILE A 77 -0.55 -22.15 -3.07
N ALA A 78 0.55 -21.74 -2.43
CA ALA A 78 1.71 -22.60 -2.38
C ALA A 78 1.17 -23.87 -1.76
N GLU A 79 1.08 -24.93 -2.56
CA GLU A 79 0.61 -26.24 -2.14
C GLU A 79 1.33 -26.57 -0.84
N ILE A 80 0.63 -26.47 0.30
CA ILE A 80 1.11 -27.03 1.55
C ILE A 80 1.03 -28.52 1.30
N LYS A 81 2.08 -29.10 0.73
CA LYS A 81 2.23 -30.55 0.67
C LYS A 81 2.04 -31.00 2.12
N PRO A 82 1.03 -31.84 2.43
CA PRO A 82 0.87 -32.34 3.77
C PRO A 82 2.16 -33.07 4.10
N ASN A 83 3.00 -32.45 4.91
CA ASN A 83 4.11 -33.17 5.51
C ASN A 83 3.44 -34.28 6.31
N ASN A 84 3.87 -35.53 6.13
CA ASN A 84 3.26 -36.73 6.74
C ASN A 84 3.43 -36.79 8.27
N GLN A 85 3.45 -35.64 8.94
CA GLN A 85 3.47 -35.47 10.37
C GLN A 85 2.08 -35.85 10.88
N GLY A 86 1.98 -37.09 11.35
CA GLY A 86 0.74 -37.75 11.72
C GLY A 86 -0.17 -36.93 12.65
N THR A 87 -1.46 -37.26 12.62
CA THR A 87 -2.49 -36.63 13.46
C THR A 87 -2.12 -36.71 14.95
N CYS A 88 -2.01 -35.56 15.63
CA CYS A 88 -1.69 -35.52 17.06
C CYS A 88 -2.94 -35.61 17.95
N ALA A 89 -4.11 -35.21 17.44
CA ALA A 89 -5.35 -35.33 18.19
C ALA A 89 -6.57 -35.45 17.26
N ILE A 90 -7.60 -36.13 17.75
CA ILE A 90 -8.89 -36.28 17.07
C ILE A 90 -9.99 -35.84 18.04
N LEU A 91 -10.75 -34.82 17.66
CA LEU A 91 -11.91 -34.34 18.41
C LEU A 91 -13.17 -34.91 17.77
N ARG A 92 -14.06 -35.48 18.60
CA ARG A 92 -15.37 -35.97 18.16
C ARG A 92 -16.47 -35.25 18.92
N SER A 93 -17.44 -34.70 18.19
CA SER A 93 -18.63 -34.08 18.79
C SER A 93 -19.81 -34.15 17.82
N ASN A 94 -20.96 -34.65 18.27
CA ASN A 94 -22.21 -34.72 17.50
C ASN A 94 -22.06 -35.35 16.10
N GLY A 95 -21.27 -36.43 15.99
CA GLY A 95 -21.01 -37.09 14.70
C GLY A 95 -19.94 -36.41 13.84
N ASN A 96 -19.45 -35.23 14.22
CA ASN A 96 -18.37 -34.55 13.54
C ASN A 96 -17.00 -35.00 14.08
N LYS A 97 -16.03 -35.10 13.18
CA LYS A 97 -14.63 -35.44 13.48
C LYS A 97 -13.74 -34.31 12.99
N ILE A 98 -12.90 -33.78 13.89
CA ILE A 98 -11.85 -32.82 13.55
C ILE A 98 -10.50 -33.48 13.84
N GLU A 99 -9.62 -33.47 12.84
CA GLU A 99 -8.26 -33.97 12.95
C GLU A 99 -7.29 -32.79 13.14
N ILE A 100 -6.46 -32.87 14.18
CA ILE A 100 -5.41 -31.89 14.46
C ILE A 100 -4.08 -32.53 14.01
N LEU A 101 -3.42 -31.92 13.03
CA LEU A 101 -2.14 -32.39 12.51
C LEU A 101 -1.00 -31.96 13.44
N ASN A 102 0.04 -32.79 13.56
CA ASN A 102 1.21 -32.46 14.35
C ASN A 102 2.05 -31.40 13.61
N GLY A 103 1.97 -30.14 14.03
CA GLY A 103 2.76 -29.04 13.46
C GLY A 103 4.20 -28.96 13.98
N ALA A 104 4.67 -29.94 14.75
CA ALA A 104 6.05 -29.98 15.22
C ALA A 104 6.99 -30.25 14.04
N ILE A 105 7.62 -29.19 13.53
CA ILE A 105 8.76 -29.30 12.61
C ILE A 105 9.87 -30.03 13.36
N GLN A 106 10.17 -31.27 12.95
CA GLN A 106 11.38 -31.96 13.40
C GLN A 106 12.56 -31.26 12.75
N ILE A 107 13.15 -30.29 13.45
CA ILE A 107 14.45 -29.71 13.07
C ILE A 107 15.50 -30.71 13.54
N LEU A 108 16.07 -31.49 12.62
CA LEU A 108 17.36 -32.16 12.78
C LEU A 108 18.44 -31.30 12.14
#